data_AF-A0A0F9GQ78-F1
#
_entry.id   AF-A0A0F9GQ78-F1
#
_cell.length_a   1.000
_cell.length_b   1.000
_cell.length_c   1.000
_cell.angle_alpha   90.00
_cell.angle_beta   90.00
_cell.angle_gamma   90.00
#
_symmetry.space_group_name_H-M   'P 1'
#
loop_
_entity.id
_entity.type
_entity.pdbx_description
1 polymer ?
#
loop_
_entity_poly.entity_id
_entity_poly.type
_entity_poly.pdbx_seq_one_letter_code
_entity_poly.pdbx_strand_id
1 'polypeptide(L)'
;MNVLIACEFSGIVRDAFIREGYHAVSCDLLSSERPGSHWQEEVLLHLDTGPVQGSWEYDLMIAFPPCTYLAVSGARWFKGREGEQEEALEFVQMLL
;
A
#
# COMPACT_ATOMS: atom_id res chain seq x y z
N MET A 1 -9.89 14.33 7.91
CA MET A 1 -9.75 13.42 6.77
C MET A 1 -8.94 12.23 7.21
N ASN A 2 -9.46 11.04 6.95
CA ASN A 2 -8.82 9.75 7.18
C ASN A 2 -8.02 9.37 5.94
N VAL A 3 -6.73 9.10 6.10
CA VAL A 3 -5.82 8.80 4.98
C VAL A 3 -5.15 7.44 5.18
N LEU A 4 -5.38 6.52 4.24
CA LEU A 4 -4.70 5.23 4.20
C LEU A 4 -3.44 5.34 3.33
N ILE A 5 -2.28 5.04 3.90
CA ILE A 5 -1.02 4.96 3.15
C ILE A 5 -0.69 3.48 2.93
N ALA A 6 -1.14 2.96 1.80
CA ALA A 6 -1.05 1.56 1.41
C ALA A 6 0.36 1.16 0.95
N CYS A 7 0.84 -0.01 1.36
CA CYS A 7 2.18 -0.54 1.08
C CYS A 7 3.30 0.42 1.53
N GLU A 8 3.15 1.01 2.71
CA GLU A 8 4.14 1.95 3.26
C GLU A 8 4.67 1.49 4.63
N PHE A 9 5.93 1.09 4.64
CA PHE A 9 6.67 0.78 5.87
C PHE A 9 7.55 1.96 6.35
N SER A 10 7.96 2.87 5.46
CA SER A 10 8.92 3.94 5.81
C SER A 10 8.41 4.99 6.81
N GLY A 11 7.08 5.14 6.95
CA GLY A 11 6.41 6.18 7.74
C GLY A 11 6.48 7.59 7.17
N ILE A 12 7.19 7.83 6.06
CA ILE A 12 7.48 9.19 5.55
C ILE A 12 6.20 9.91 5.13
N VAL A 13 5.33 9.24 4.37
CA VAL A 13 4.13 9.87 3.80
C VAL A 13 3.06 9.97 4.86
N ARG A 14 2.91 8.91 5.67
CA ARG A 14 2.04 8.94 6.86
C ARG A 14 2.37 10.13 7.77
N ASP A 15 3.64 10.28 8.15
CA ASP A 15 4.06 11.34 9.07
C ASP A 15 3.88 12.73 8.46
N ALA A 16 4.00 12.87 7.13
CA ALA A 16 3.70 14.12 6.43
C ALA A 16 2.21 14.49 6.56
N PHE A 17 1.29 13.54 6.34
CA PHE A 17 -0.14 13.80 6.52
C PHE A 17 -0.50 14.09 7.99
N ILE A 18 0.08 13.36 8.95
CA ILE A 18 -0.12 13.62 10.38
C ILE A 18 0.32 15.04 10.75
N ARG A 19 1.45 15.51 10.19
CA ARG A 19 1.97 16.85 10.45
C ARG A 19 1.04 17.96 9.96
N GLU A 20 0.32 17.72 8.86
CA GLU A 20 -0.70 18.62 8.33
C GLU A 20 -2.04 18.52 9.07
N GLY A 21 -2.13 17.69 10.12
CA GLY A 21 -3.32 17.56 10.97
C GLY A 21 -4.34 16.53 10.49
N TYR A 22 -4.00 15.66 9.55
CA TYR A 22 -4.85 14.57 9.08
C TYR A 22 -4.70 13.31 9.94
N HIS A 23 -5.75 12.48 9.98
CA HIS A 23 -5.68 11.17 10.63
C HIS A 23 -5.16 10.14 9.61
N ALA A 24 -3.84 9.94 9.58
CA ALA A 24 -3.20 9.02 8.65
C ALA A 24 -2.65 7.77 9.34
N VAL A 25 -2.77 6.64 8.66
CA VAL A 25 -2.23 5.34 9.06
C VAL A 25 -1.53 4.73 7.85
N SER A 26 -0.36 4.13 8.07
CA SER A 26 0.28 3.32 7.03
C SER A 26 0.00 1.84 7.21
N CYS A 27 -0.03 1.10 6.13
CA CYS A 27 -0.25 -0.35 6.15
C CYS A 27 0.78 -1.04 5.25
N ASP A 28 1.50 -2.02 5.78
CA ASP A 28 2.49 -2.81 5.05
C ASP A 28 2.69 -4.17 5.74
N LEU A 29 3.22 -5.15 5.02
CA LEU A 29 3.62 -6.44 5.61
C LEU A 29 4.87 -6.30 6.49
N LEU A 30 5.72 -5.33 6.14
CA LEU A 30 6.95 -5.02 6.85
C LEU A 30 6.66 -4.11 8.05
N SER A 31 7.40 -4.30 9.14
CA SER A 31 7.32 -3.39 10.29
C SER A 31 7.72 -1.96 9.89
N SER A 32 7.03 -0.97 10.44
CA SER A 32 7.39 0.42 10.16
C SER A 32 8.79 0.78 10.65
N GLU A 33 9.53 1.53 9.84
CA GLU A 33 10.84 2.10 10.21
C GLU A 33 10.73 3.25 11.23
N ARG A 34 9.52 3.77 11.45
CA ARG A 34 9.25 4.93 12.31
C ARG A 34 8.10 4.64 13.27
N PRO A 35 8.17 5.12 14.53
CA PRO A 35 7.04 5.04 15.43
C PRO A 35 5.85 5.82 14.86
N GLY A 36 4.63 5.32 15.06
CA GLY A 36 3.42 5.98 14.58
C GLY A 36 2.29 5.00 14.32
N SER A 37 1.19 5.51 13.75
CA SER A 37 0.04 4.72 13.37
C SER A 37 0.39 3.80 12.20
N HIS A 38 0.53 2.51 12.43
CA HIS A 38 0.91 1.55 11.41
C HIS A 38 0.24 0.19 11.62
N TRP A 39 -0.34 -0.35 10.56
CA TRP A 39 -0.89 -1.70 10.51
C TRP A 39 0.07 -2.62 9.79
N GLN A 40 0.66 -3.55 10.54
CA GLN A 40 1.57 -4.54 9.97
C GLN A 40 0.80 -5.78 9.50
N GLU A 41 0.08 -5.65 8.39
CA GLU A 41 -0.76 -6.69 7.81
C GLU A 41 -1.03 -6.46 6.31
N GLU A 42 -1.83 -7.32 5.69
CA GLU A 42 -2.21 -7.18 4.29
C GLU A 42 -3.16 -5.99 4.09
N VAL A 43 -2.79 -5.08 3.19
CA VAL A 43 -3.61 -3.89 2.89
C VAL A 43 -5.00 -4.22 2.33
N LEU A 44 -5.15 -5.38 1.69
CA LEU A 44 -6.42 -5.85 1.12
C LEU A 44 -7.52 -6.01 2.18
N LEU A 45 -7.16 -6.18 3.45
CA LEU A 45 -8.10 -6.25 4.57
C LEU A 45 -8.78 -4.91 4.86
N HIS A 46 -8.18 -3.80 4.39
CA HIS A 46 -8.62 -2.44 4.66
C HIS A 46 -9.27 -1.76 3.46
N LEU A 47 -9.37 -2.43 2.31
CA LEU A 47 -10.06 -1.90 1.15
C LEU A 47 -11.58 -1.99 1.32
N ASP A 48 -12.33 -1.09 0.69
CA ASP A 48 -13.81 -1.10 0.70
C ASP A 48 -14.40 -2.40 0.11
N THR A 49 -13.64 -3.02 -0.81
CA THR A 49 -13.95 -4.31 -1.45
C THR A 49 -13.37 -5.50 -0.68
N GLY A 50 -12.72 -5.26 0.45
CA GLY A 50 -12.04 -6.27 1.24
C GLY A 50 -12.98 -7.26 1.93
N PRO A 51 -12.44 -8.39 2.42
CA PRO A 51 -13.23 -9.46 3.04
C PRO A 51 -13.74 -9.09 4.44
N VAL A 52 -13.22 -8.03 5.06
CA VAL A 52 -13.58 -7.60 6.41
C VAL A 52 -14.68 -6.54 6.34
N GLN A 53 -15.91 -6.95 6.64
CA GLN A 53 -17.04 -6.03 6.75
C GLN A 53 -16.87 -5.13 7.99
N GLY A 54 -16.73 -3.82 7.79
CA GLY A 54 -16.43 -2.86 8.86
C GLY A 54 -14.97 -2.41 8.93
N SER A 55 -14.23 -2.50 7.83
CA SER A 55 -12.92 -1.87 7.67
C SER A 55 -12.96 -0.36 7.98
N TRP A 56 -11.82 0.19 8.35
CA TRP A 56 -11.69 1.60 8.69
C TRP A 56 -11.98 2.48 7.47
N GLU A 57 -13.00 3.34 7.57
CA GLU A 57 -13.36 4.25 6.48
C GLU A 57 -12.29 5.33 6.30
N TYR A 58 -11.72 5.42 5.10
CA TYR A 58 -10.78 6.46 4.69
C TYR A 58 -11.36 7.31 3.55
N ASP A 59 -10.99 8.59 3.53
CA ASP A 59 -11.41 9.54 2.49
C ASP A 59 -10.41 9.56 1.31
N LEU A 60 -9.16 9.15 1.55
CA LEU A 60 -8.07 9.16 0.58
C LEU A 60 -7.14 7.95 0.81
N MET A 61 -6.82 7.23 -0.25
CA MET A 61 -5.73 6.25 -0.26
C MET A 61 -4.57 6.73 -1.13
N ILE A 62 -3.35 6.54 -0.64
CA ILE A 62 -2.11 6.66 -1.42
C ILE A 62 -1.39 5.33 -1.32
N ALA A 63 -1.12 4.70 -2.46
CA ALA A 63 -0.54 3.36 -2.51
C ALA A 63 0.85 3.34 -3.13
N PHE A 64 1.75 2.56 -2.53
CA PHE A 64 3.11 2.30 -2.98
C PHE A 64 3.33 0.80 -3.27
N PRO A 65 2.55 0.19 -4.18
CA PRO A 65 2.63 -1.24 -4.43
C PRO A 65 4.05 -1.66 -4.85
N PRO A 66 4.49 -2.89 -4.52
CA PRO A 66 5.79 -3.40 -4.94
C PRO A 66 5.98 -3.28 -6.46
N CYS A 67 7.06 -2.61 -6.88
CA CYS A 67 7.28 -2.27 -8.29
C CYS A 67 8.26 -3.20 -9.02
N THR A 68 8.75 -4.25 -8.36
CA THR A 68 9.76 -5.19 -8.90
C THR A 68 9.39 -5.76 -10.27
N TYR A 69 8.11 -6.07 -10.47
CA TYR A 69 7.56 -6.61 -11.73
C TYR A 69 6.73 -5.58 -12.52
N LEU A 70 6.69 -4.32 -12.08
CA LEU A 70 5.97 -3.24 -12.76
C LEU A 70 6.93 -2.27 -13.48
N ALA A 71 8.10 -2.04 -12.89
CA ALA A 71 9.01 -0.99 -13.34
C ALA A 71 9.84 -1.42 -14.56
N VAL A 72 9.76 -0.65 -15.64
CA VAL A 72 10.53 -0.88 -16.88
C VAL A 72 12.06 -0.81 -16.66
N SER A 73 12.53 -0.18 -15.57
CA SER A 73 13.95 -0.22 -15.17
C SER A 73 14.44 -1.65 -14.91
N GLY A 74 13.53 -2.58 -14.57
CA GLY A 74 13.80 -4.00 -14.40
C GLY A 74 13.64 -4.85 -15.67
N ALA A 75 13.30 -4.27 -16.83
CA ALA A 75 12.87 -5.01 -18.02
C ALA A 75 13.87 -6.07 -18.51
N ARG A 76 15.17 -5.88 -18.27
CA ARG A 76 16.22 -6.89 -18.55
C ARG A 76 15.94 -8.25 -17.88
N TRP A 77 15.21 -8.26 -16.76
CA TRP A 77 14.94 -9.42 -15.91
C TRP A 77 13.54 -10.01 -16.11
N PHE A 78 12.74 -9.50 -17.04
CA PHE A 78 11.33 -9.90 -17.21
C PHE A 78 11.13 -11.24 -17.92
N LYS A 79 12.14 -11.75 -18.63
CA LYS A 79 12.02 -13.01 -19.37
C LYS A 79 11.69 -14.15 -18.41
N GLY A 80 10.56 -14.83 -18.63
CA GLY A 80 10.11 -15.94 -17.77
C GLY A 80 9.49 -15.49 -16.45
N ARG A 81 9.03 -14.24 -16.36
CA ARG A 81 8.37 -13.63 -15.20
C ARG A 81 6.96 -13.13 -15.53
N GLU A 82 6.33 -13.70 -16.56
CA GLU A 82 5.04 -13.23 -17.05
C GLU A 82 3.94 -13.39 -15.98
N GLY A 83 3.98 -14.47 -15.20
CA GLY A 83 3.04 -14.70 -14.09
C GLY A 83 3.18 -13.67 -12.97
N GLU A 84 4.41 -13.39 -12.52
CA GLU A 84 4.63 -12.38 -11.48
C GLU A 84 4.29 -10.96 -11.94
N GLN A 85 4.41 -10.68 -13.25
CA GLN A 85 3.96 -9.42 -13.83
C GLN A 85 2.44 -9.33 -13.83
N GLU A 86 1.73 -10.41 -14.18
CA GLU A 86 0.27 -10.48 -14.13
C GLU A 86 -0.25 -10.30 -12.70
N GLU A 87 0.29 -11.05 -11.73
CA GLU A 87 -0.04 -10.92 -10.31
C GLU A 87 0.20 -9.49 -9.78
N ALA A 88 1.30 -8.85 -10.18
CA ALA A 88 1.59 -7.48 -9.78
C ALA A 88 0.59 -6.49 -10.37
N LEU A 89 0.16 -6.68 -11.62
CA LEU A 89 -0.86 -5.84 -12.27
C LEU A 89 -2.23 -6.04 -11.64
N GLU A 90 -2.62 -7.29 -11.35
CA GLU A 90 -3.86 -7.61 -10.64
C GLU A 90 -3.88 -6.95 -9.26
N PHE A 91 -2.79 -7.03 -8.51
CA PHE A 91 -2.68 -6.36 -7.21
C PHE A 91 -2.86 -4.85 -7.32
N VAL A 92 -2.27 -4.19 -8.33
CA VAL A 92 -2.49 -2.76 -8.57
C VAL A 92 -3.96 -2.46 -8.90
N GLN A 93 -4.63 -3.31 -9.68
CA GLN A 93 -6.05 -3.13 -10.00
C GLN A 93 -6.94 -3.23 -8.76
N MET A 94 -6.59 -4.06 -7.78
CA MET A 94 -7.34 -4.14 -6.52
C MET A 94 -7.26 -2.85 -5.70
N LEU A 95 -6.23 -2.02 -5.91
CA LEU A 95 -6.02 -0.75 -5.21
C LEU A 95 -6.72 0.45 -5.88
N LEU A 96 -7.51 0.25 -6.94
CA LEU A 96 -8.20 1.29 -7.70
C LEU A 96 -9.72 1.21 -7.53
#